data_AF-A0AAD7DPE9-F1
#
_entry.id   AF-A0AAD7DPE9-F1
#
_cell.length_a   1.000
_cell.length_b   1.000
_cell.length_c   1.000
_cell.angle_alpha   90.00
_cell.angle_beta   90.00
_cell.angle_gamma   90.00
#
_symmetry.space_group_name_H-M   'P 1'
#
loop_
_entity.id
_entity.type
_entity.pdbx_description
1 polymer ?
#
loop_
_entity_poly.entity_id
_entity_poly.type
_entity_poly.pdbx_seq_one_letter_code
_entity_poly.pdbx_strand_id
1 'polypeptide(L)'
;MPARRLSLHPSALSDAEYTLFTVSLGDLLDLDANDSGIDWERLSLSVREARAWLCGRHASLGSATVDEILQLFPAPTLSGGAFFAALRLVLHAQVGQGVDRSLVFLQDPEIA
;
A
#
# COMPACT_ATOMS: atom_id res chain seq x y z
N MET A 1 -9.16 7.65 -21.36
CA MET A 1 -9.55 6.89 -20.15
C MET A 1 -8.75 7.45 -18.99
N PRO A 2 -9.35 8.15 -18.02
CA PRO A 2 -8.58 8.64 -16.88
C PRO A 2 -8.07 7.44 -16.10
N ALA A 3 -6.75 7.32 -15.95
CA ALA A 3 -6.13 6.30 -15.11
C ALA A 3 -6.61 6.53 -13.68
N ARG A 4 -7.54 5.68 -13.20
CA ARG A 4 -8.07 5.71 -11.84
C ARG A 4 -6.88 5.55 -10.88
N ARG A 5 -6.61 6.57 -10.07
CA ARG A 5 -5.52 6.53 -9.10
C ARG A 5 -5.85 5.47 -8.05
N LEU A 6 -4.95 4.50 -7.90
CA LEU A 6 -5.01 3.49 -6.85
C LEU A 6 -4.40 4.09 -5.58
N SER A 7 -5.21 4.75 -4.77
CA SER A 7 -4.78 5.34 -3.51
C SER A 7 -5.81 5.02 -2.43
N LEU A 8 -5.35 4.42 -1.35
CA LEU A 8 -6.14 4.18 -0.14
C LEU A 8 -5.86 5.31 0.84
N HIS A 9 -6.90 6.09 1.16
CA HIS A 9 -6.78 7.11 2.19
C HIS A 9 -6.78 6.45 3.58
N PRO A 10 -6.01 6.94 4.57
CA PRO A 10 -6.02 6.37 5.92
C PRO A 10 -7.40 6.28 6.56
N SER A 11 -8.33 7.17 6.20
CA SER A 11 -9.74 7.12 6.66
C SER A 11 -10.54 5.92 6.16
N ALA A 12 -10.09 5.26 5.09
CA ALA A 12 -10.73 4.07 4.53
C ALA A 12 -10.19 2.76 5.15
N LEU A 13 -9.22 2.88 6.06
CA LEU A 13 -8.67 1.76 6.82
C LEU A 13 -9.46 1.60 8.12
N SER A 14 -9.69 0.36 8.52
CA SER A 14 -10.11 0.08 9.91
C SER A 14 -9.01 0.48 10.90
N ASP A 15 -9.33 0.74 12.17
CA ASP A 15 -8.31 1.08 13.19
C ASP A 15 -7.16 0.06 13.23
N ALA A 16 -7.48 -1.23 13.08
CA ALA A 16 -6.51 -2.31 13.04
C ALA A 16 -5.59 -2.24 11.81
N GLU A 17 -6.15 -2.02 10.62
CA GLU A 17 -5.39 -1.83 9.38
C GLU A 17 -4.55 -0.56 9.45
N TYR A 18 -5.12 0.53 9.96
CA TYR A 18 -4.45 1.81 10.12
C TYR A 18 -3.18 1.66 10.95
N THR A 19 -3.26 1.09 12.15
CA THR A 19 -2.07 0.85 12.99
C THR A 19 -1.04 -0.03 12.31
N LEU A 20 -1.47 -1.14 11.69
CA LEU A 20 -0.56 -2.05 11.00
C LEU A 20 0.16 -1.37 9.83
N PHE A 21 -0.57 -0.55 9.08
CA PHE A 21 -0.09 0.08 7.87
C PHE A 21 0.82 1.28 8.19
N THR A 22 0.47 2.10 9.18
CA THR A 22 1.34 3.21 9.63
C THR A 22 2.61 2.69 10.29
N VAL A 23 2.55 1.63 11.09
CA VAL A 23 3.74 0.98 11.66
C VAL A 23 4.62 0.38 10.55
N SER A 24 4.01 -0.27 9.55
CA SER A 24 4.74 -0.86 8.41
C SER A 24 5.43 0.20 7.56
N LEU A 25 4.73 1.32 7.31
CA LEU A 25 5.28 2.43 6.53
C LEU A 25 6.33 3.21 7.33
N GLY A 26 6.17 3.34 8.65
CA GLY A 26 7.17 3.86 9.56
C GLY A 26 8.44 3.01 9.54
N ASP A 27 8.31 1.69 9.63
CA ASP A 27 9.43 0.73 9.51
C ASP A 27 10.14 0.83 8.15
N LEU A 28 9.41 1.04 7.05
CA LEU A 28 9.97 1.23 5.73
C LEU A 28 10.76 2.55 5.60
N LEU A 29 10.24 3.63 6.16
CA LEU A 29 10.79 4.98 6.03
C LEU A 29 11.71 5.38 7.20
N ASP A 30 11.93 4.47 8.15
CA ASP A 30 12.61 4.72 9.43
C ASP A 30 12.00 5.94 10.16
N LEU A 31 10.67 6.07 10.08
CA LEU A 31 9.89 7.12 10.74
C LEU A 31 9.23 6.58 12.01
N ASP A 32 9.18 7.40 13.05
CA ASP A 32 8.44 7.07 14.26
C ASP A 32 6.93 7.14 13.95
N ALA A 33 6.26 5.98 13.95
CA ALA A 33 4.84 5.87 13.66
C ALA A 33 3.94 6.58 14.70
N ASN A 34 4.51 7.02 15.84
CA ASN A 34 3.81 7.85 16.82
C ASN A 34 3.76 9.34 16.46
N ASP A 35 4.46 9.78 15.41
CA ASP A 35 4.40 11.17 14.98
C ASP A 35 3.05 11.47 14.32
N SER A 36 2.20 12.17 15.06
CA SER A 36 0.82 12.47 14.67
C SER A 36 0.72 13.51 13.55
N GLY A 37 1.85 14.05 13.07
CA GLY A 37 1.93 15.06 12.02
C GLY A 37 2.34 14.52 10.66
N ILE A 38 2.52 13.20 10.51
CA ILE A 38 2.97 12.62 9.24
C ILE A 38 1.84 12.71 8.20
N ASP A 39 2.11 13.53 7.18
CA ASP A 39 1.22 13.73 6.05
C ASP A 39 1.46 12.61 5.01
N TRP A 40 0.79 11.48 5.20
CA TRP A 40 1.01 10.24 4.43
C TRP A 40 0.82 10.41 2.92
N GLU A 41 -0.02 11.35 2.50
CA GLU A 41 -0.25 11.67 1.09
C GLU A 41 0.93 12.41 0.44
N ARG A 42 1.71 13.15 1.25
CA ARG A 42 2.93 13.84 0.79
C ARG A 42 4.15 12.95 0.76
N LEU A 43 4.11 11.81 1.46
CA LEU A 43 5.18 10.83 1.39
C LEU A 43 5.28 10.28 -0.04
N SER A 44 6.50 10.19 -0.54
CA SER A 44 6.81 9.62 -1.84
C SER A 44 7.90 8.59 -1.62
N LEU A 45 7.58 7.32 -1.91
CA LEU A 45 8.50 6.20 -1.80
C LEU A 45 8.71 5.59 -3.18
N SER A 46 9.91 5.08 -3.45
CA SER A 46 10.21 4.47 -4.73
C SER A 46 9.57 3.09 -4.82
N VAL A 47 9.08 2.71 -6.00
CA VAL A 47 8.58 1.33 -6.23
C VAL A 47 9.64 0.29 -5.86
N ARG A 48 10.94 0.60 -6.05
CA ARG A 48 12.05 -0.29 -5.68
C ARG A 48 12.15 -0.49 -4.16
N GLU A 49 11.92 0.54 -3.36
CA GLU A 49 11.97 0.48 -1.89
C GLU A 49 10.79 -0.31 -1.37
N ALA A 50 9.58 0.00 -1.85
CA ALA A 50 8.38 -0.78 -1.55
C ALA A 50 8.59 -2.26 -1.90
N ARG A 51 9.12 -2.55 -3.10
CA ARG A 51 9.40 -3.91 -3.54
C ARG A 51 10.39 -4.63 -2.62
N ALA A 52 11.51 -3.99 -2.29
CA ALA A 52 12.54 -4.58 -1.46
C ALA A 52 11.99 -4.92 -0.07
N TRP A 53 11.22 -4.01 0.53
CA TRP A 53 10.61 -4.22 1.83
C TRP A 53 9.50 -5.27 1.81
N LEU A 54 8.60 -5.24 0.81
CA LEU A 54 7.54 -6.24 0.64
C LEU A 54 8.14 -7.63 0.41
N CYS A 55 9.15 -7.76 -0.44
CA CYS A 55 9.86 -9.03 -0.66
C CYS A 55 10.60 -9.51 0.59
N GLY A 56 11.14 -8.60 1.40
CA GLY A 56 11.82 -8.94 2.65
C GLY A 56 10.85 -9.45 3.71
N ARG A 57 9.77 -8.70 3.95
CA ARG A 57 8.77 -9.01 4.98
C ARG A 57 7.84 -10.16 4.59
N HIS A 58 7.51 -10.28 3.31
CA HIS A 58 6.63 -11.31 2.76
C HIS A 58 7.40 -12.26 1.84
N ALA A 59 8.56 -12.75 2.28
CA ALA A 59 9.41 -13.67 1.51
C ALA A 59 8.66 -14.94 1.07
N SER A 60 7.63 -15.35 1.82
CA SER A 60 6.74 -16.48 1.51
C SER A 60 5.81 -16.26 0.32
N LEU A 61 5.54 -15.02 -0.08
CA LEU A 61 4.64 -14.69 -1.20
C LEU A 61 5.29 -14.91 -2.57
N GLY A 62 6.62 -14.89 -2.62
CA GLY A 62 7.39 -14.87 -3.87
C GLY A 62 7.43 -13.48 -4.53
N SER A 63 8.57 -13.14 -5.11
CA SER A 63 8.78 -11.81 -5.71
C SER A 63 7.88 -11.55 -6.93
N ALA A 64 7.44 -12.60 -7.63
CA ALA A 64 6.59 -12.48 -8.82
C ALA A 64 5.22 -11.86 -8.49
N THR A 65 4.60 -12.27 -7.38
CA THR A 65 3.31 -11.72 -6.95
C THR A 65 3.44 -10.29 -6.45
N VAL A 66 4.54 -9.95 -5.78
CA VAL A 66 4.84 -8.57 -5.39
C VAL A 66 5.03 -7.69 -6.64
N ASP A 67 5.74 -8.18 -7.66
CA ASP A 67 5.90 -7.46 -8.93
C ASP A 67 4.55 -7.25 -9.65
N GLU A 68 3.66 -8.26 -9.69
CA GLU A 68 2.31 -8.09 -10.24
C GLU A 68 1.49 -7.01 -9.52
N ILE A 69 1.58 -6.95 -8.19
CA ILE A 69 0.90 -5.93 -7.39
C ILE A 69 1.47 -4.55 -7.71
N LEU A 70 2.79 -4.41 -7.77
CA LEU A 70 3.45 -3.13 -8.06
C LEU A 70 3.18 -2.65 -9.50
N GLN A 71 3.02 -3.57 -10.46
CA GLN A 71 2.61 -3.24 -11.83
C GLN A 71 1.25 -2.55 -11.92
N LEU A 72 0.38 -2.69 -10.91
CA LEU A 72 -0.90 -1.98 -10.87
C LEU A 72 -0.73 -0.48 -10.65
N PHE A 73 0.42 -0.06 -10.11
CA PHE A 73 0.76 1.33 -9.85
C PHE A 73 1.70 1.82 -10.95
N PRO A 74 1.20 2.51 -11.99
CA PRO A 74 2.02 2.91 -13.14
C PRO A 74 3.03 4.04 -12.83
N ALA A 75 3.10 4.50 -11.58
CA ALA A 75 3.97 5.59 -11.18
C ALA A 75 5.33 5.04 -10.68
N PRO A 76 6.45 5.71 -11.00
CA PRO A 76 7.78 5.33 -10.49
C PRO A 76 7.90 5.49 -8.96
N THR A 77 7.00 6.29 -8.37
CA THR A 77 6.88 6.53 -6.94
C THR A 77 5.46 6.21 -6.47
N LEU A 78 5.37 5.62 -5.28
CA LEU A 78 4.12 5.38 -4.57
C LEU A 78 3.97 6.47 -3.51
N SER A 79 2.75 6.98 -3.33
CA SER A 79 2.41 7.74 -2.13
C SER A 79 2.13 6.80 -0.95
N GLY A 80 2.05 7.31 0.28
CA GLY A 80 1.68 6.49 1.44
C GLY A 80 0.36 5.73 1.22
N GLY A 81 -0.63 6.38 0.63
CA GLY A 81 -1.90 5.73 0.28
C GLY A 81 -1.79 4.67 -0.83
N ALA A 82 -0.87 4.84 -1.79
CA ALA A 82 -0.59 3.80 -2.79
C ALA A 82 0.16 2.60 -2.18
N PHE A 83 1.03 2.86 -1.20
CA PHE A 83 1.68 1.79 -0.43
C PHE A 83 0.69 1.00 0.41
N PHE A 84 -0.23 1.66 1.12
CA PHE A 84 -1.30 1.00 1.87
C PHE A 84 -2.15 0.09 0.98
N ALA A 85 -2.46 0.58 -0.21
CA ALA A 85 -3.11 -0.16 -1.26
C ALA A 85 -2.34 -1.43 -1.67
N ALA A 86 -1.03 -1.31 -1.91
CA ALA A 86 -0.17 -2.45 -2.23
C ALA A 86 -0.06 -3.45 -1.06
N LEU A 87 0.08 -2.94 0.17
CA LEU A 87 0.22 -3.76 1.38
C LEU A 87 -1.04 -4.59 1.64
N ARG A 88 -2.22 -4.00 1.45
CA ARG A 88 -3.50 -4.70 1.53
C ARG A 88 -3.54 -5.88 0.55
N LEU A 89 -3.15 -5.66 -0.71
CA LEU A 89 -3.08 -6.75 -1.71
C LEU A 89 -2.11 -7.85 -1.31
N VAL A 90 -0.95 -7.49 -0.78
CA VAL A 90 0.07 -8.46 -0.34
C VAL A 90 -0.45 -9.31 0.81
N LEU A 91 -1.07 -8.69 1.82
CA LEU A 91 -1.66 -9.41 2.95
C LEU A 91 -2.77 -10.37 2.49
N HIS A 92 -3.65 -9.93 1.58
CA HIS A 92 -4.69 -10.79 1.01
C HIS A 92 -4.12 -11.95 0.19
N ALA A 93 -3.09 -11.68 -0.63
CA ALA A 93 -2.39 -12.72 -1.37
C ALA A 93 -1.70 -13.72 -0.43
N GLN A 94 -1.17 -13.27 0.72
CA GLN A 94 -0.49 -14.10 1.70
C GLN A 94 -1.43 -15.05 2.43
N VAL A 95 -2.67 -14.62 2.68
CA VAL A 95 -3.74 -15.45 3.25
C VAL A 95 -4.19 -16.55 2.27
N GLY A 96 -3.73 -16.52 1.02
CA GLY A 96 -4.04 -17.54 0.00
C GLY A 96 -5.30 -17.23 -0.81
N GLN A 97 -5.84 -16.01 -0.70
CA GLN A 97 -6.99 -15.57 -1.51
C GLN A 97 -6.60 -15.03 -2.90
N GLY A 98 -5.30 -14.97 -3.20
CA GLY A 98 -4.78 -14.41 -4.45
C GLY A 98 -4.78 -12.88 -4.47
N VAL A 99 -4.28 -12.30 -5.56
CA VAL A 99 -4.23 -10.85 -5.74
C VAL A 99 -5.59 -10.37 -6.26
N ASP A 100 -6.46 -9.93 -5.35
CA ASP A 100 -7.74 -9.33 -5.74
C ASP A 100 -7.64 -7.81 -5.83
N ARG A 101 -7.54 -7.34 -7.08
CA ARG A 101 -7.47 -5.92 -7.42
C ARG A 101 -8.69 -5.15 -6.90
N SER A 102 -9.85 -5.80 -6.73
CA SER A 102 -11.10 -5.19 -6.24
C SER A 102 -10.93 -4.54 -4.86
N LEU A 103 -10.08 -5.10 -4.00
CA LEU A 103 -9.86 -4.67 -2.61
C LEU A 103 -9.15 -3.31 -2.47
N VAL A 104 -8.50 -2.86 -3.53
CA VAL A 104 -7.78 -1.59 -3.58
C VAL A 104 -8.67 -0.45 -4.07
N PHE A 105 -9.80 -0.78 -4.69
CA PHE A 105 -10.74 0.18 -5.24
C PHE A 105 -11.78 0.57 -4.19
N LEU A 106 -11.33 1.17 -3.10
CA LEU A 106 -12.17 1.96 -2.20
C LEU A 106 -11.75 3.43 -2.31
N GLN A 107 -11.82 3.96 -3.53
CA GLN A 107 -12.20 5.36 -3.65
C GLN A 107 -13.72 5.31 -3.77
N ASP A 108 -14.40 5.50 -2.64
CA ASP A 108 -15.80 5.89 -2.67
C ASP A 108 -15.92 7.01 -3.70
N PRO A 109 -16.76 6.86 -4.75
CA PRO A 109 -17.16 8.02 -5.51
C PRO A 109 -17.95 8.87 -4.52
N GLU A 110 -17.28 9.81 -3.86
CA GLU A 110 -18.01 10.86 -3.16
C GLU A 110 -18.99 11.45 -4.16
N ILE A 111 -20.25 11.26 -3.79
CA ILE A 111 -21.45 11.53 -4.56
C ILE A 111 -21.53 13.05 -4.75
N ALA A 112 -21.54 13.46 -6.03
CA ALA A 112 -22.16 14.67 -6.60
C ALA A 112 -21.92 16.04 -5.93
#